data_AF-A0A7G8VN55-F1
#
_entry.id   AF-A0A7G8VN55-F1
#
_cell.length_a   1.000
_cell.length_b   1.000
_cell.length_c   1.000
_cell.angle_alpha   90.00
_cell.angle_beta   90.00
_cell.angle_gamma   90.00
#
_symmetry.space_group_name_H-M   'P 1'
#
loop_
_entity.id
_entity.type
_entity.pdbx_description
1 polymer ?
#
loop_
_entity_poly.entity_id
_entity_poly.type
_entity_poly.pdbx_seq_one_letter_code
_entity_poly.pdbx_strand_id
1 'polypeptide(L)'
;MPRGIPNPAAMYGISPRAWGFEVSIVRNGTRYYKQFGRASYGSEEQALLQAQDWRDGVVRSVPPVLRRTRAEKLRVNNTTGVSGVFCQVASSGKIRAWVAKTYIGQDEILRTDFPVDAMGHAAQALAIEERARQLERMAGLSRLHPAEEAIRTAPAACPAEPRSPKRSKSEIRRCTNSSGVSGVHFKSPNVGHPGYWLAITYTAGKGSVSKAFSIKEHGPDTAKRLAIAERERQLERKLNATDVSTLSPRQEVRQQHATTSEARQDL
;
A
#
# COMPACT_ATOMS: atom_id res chain seq x y z
N MET A 1 -6.80 -12.98 -17.47
CA MET A 1 -5.51 -13.53 -17.02
C MET A 1 -5.67 -15.04 -16.90
N PRO A 2 -4.89 -15.84 -17.64
CA PRO A 2 -4.93 -17.28 -17.49
C PRO A 2 -4.52 -17.65 -16.05
N ARG A 3 -5.35 -18.44 -15.38
CA ARG A 3 -5.09 -18.93 -14.03
C ARG A 3 -3.96 -19.96 -14.11
N GLY A 4 -2.93 -19.83 -13.27
CA GLY A 4 -1.93 -20.88 -13.04
C GLY A 4 -0.51 -20.62 -13.54
N ILE A 5 -0.23 -19.54 -14.28
CA ILE A 5 1.15 -19.16 -14.61
C ILE A 5 1.65 -18.18 -13.53
N PRO A 6 2.71 -18.53 -12.76
CA PRO A 6 3.31 -17.61 -11.81
C PRO A 6 3.82 -16.35 -12.53
N ASN A 7 3.56 -15.17 -11.97
CA ASN A 7 4.13 -13.94 -12.52
C ASN A 7 5.67 -14.05 -12.51
N PRO A 8 6.35 -13.51 -13.54
CA PRO A 8 7.81 -13.42 -13.52
C PRO A 8 8.27 -12.60 -12.31
N ALA A 9 9.51 -12.83 -11.86
CA ALA A 9 10.02 -12.23 -10.63
C ALA A 9 9.89 -10.68 -10.62
N ALA A 10 10.14 -10.04 -11.76
CA ALA A 10 9.99 -8.61 -11.94
C ALA A 10 8.55 -8.08 -11.75
N MET A 11 7.54 -8.96 -11.82
CA MET A 11 6.11 -8.66 -11.65
C MET A 11 5.53 -9.29 -10.37
N TYR A 12 6.37 -9.72 -9.43
CA TYR A 12 5.91 -10.24 -8.14
C TYR A 12 5.03 -9.21 -7.42
N GLY A 13 3.80 -9.59 -7.08
CA GLY A 13 2.83 -8.68 -6.45
C GLY A 13 2.35 -7.54 -7.35
N ILE A 14 2.76 -7.47 -8.62
CA ILE A 14 2.35 -6.46 -9.60
C ILE A 14 1.44 -7.12 -10.64
N SER A 15 0.26 -6.53 -10.85
CA SER A 15 -0.70 -6.97 -11.86
C SER A 15 -0.86 -5.89 -12.93
N PRO A 16 -0.60 -6.21 -14.21
CA PRO A 16 -0.87 -5.28 -15.31
C PRO A 16 -2.38 -5.16 -15.53
N ARG A 17 -2.83 -3.93 -15.79
CA ARG A 17 -4.21 -3.54 -16.07
C ARG A 17 -4.24 -2.66 -17.32
N ALA A 18 -5.40 -2.56 -17.98
CA ALA A 18 -5.54 -1.71 -19.16
C ALA A 18 -5.14 -0.23 -18.92
N TRP A 19 -5.31 0.26 -17.69
CA TRP A 19 -4.99 1.64 -17.30
C TRP A 19 -3.58 1.83 -16.69
N GLY A 20 -2.83 0.74 -16.44
CA GLY A 20 -1.51 0.78 -15.79
C GLY A 20 -1.22 -0.45 -14.93
N PHE A 21 -0.70 -0.24 -13.73
CA PHE A 21 -0.25 -1.31 -12.85
C PHE A 21 -0.88 -1.22 -11.47
N GLU A 22 -1.13 -2.38 -10.88
CA GLU A 22 -1.66 -2.53 -9.54
C GLU A 22 -0.68 -3.37 -8.72
N VAL A 23 -0.21 -2.84 -7.59
CA VAL A 23 0.62 -3.58 -6.65
C VAL A 23 -0.25 -4.04 -5.48
N SER A 24 -0.25 -5.34 -5.20
CA SER A 24 -1.00 -5.96 -4.11
C SER A 24 -0.15 -7.04 -3.44
N ILE A 25 0.34 -6.74 -2.24
CA ILE A 25 1.18 -7.64 -1.44
C ILE A 25 0.49 -7.88 -0.10
N VAL A 26 0.42 -9.14 0.34
CA VAL A 26 -0.14 -9.48 1.66
C VAL A 26 0.99 -9.92 2.58
N ARG A 27 1.16 -9.23 3.70
CA ARG A 27 2.14 -9.55 4.75
C ARG A 27 1.48 -9.52 6.11
N ASN A 28 1.67 -10.59 6.88
CA ASN A 28 1.18 -10.71 8.26
C ASN A 28 -0.32 -10.40 8.40
N GLY A 29 -1.12 -10.79 7.38
CA GLY A 29 -2.56 -10.51 7.32
C GLY A 29 -2.94 -9.09 6.84
N THR A 30 -1.98 -8.18 6.71
CA THR A 30 -2.20 -6.83 6.17
C THR A 30 -1.97 -6.79 4.67
N ARG A 31 -2.91 -6.23 3.92
CA ARG A 31 -2.81 -6.04 2.47
C ARG A 31 -2.26 -4.65 2.16
N TYR A 32 -1.07 -4.60 1.57
CA TYR A 32 -0.46 -3.40 1.01
C TYR A 32 -0.90 -3.26 -0.43
N TYR A 33 -1.64 -2.21 -0.72
CA TYR A 33 -2.29 -1.98 -2.01
C TYR A 33 -1.99 -0.59 -2.56
N LYS A 34 -1.55 -0.50 -3.82
CA LYS A 34 -1.38 0.79 -4.52
C LYS A 34 -1.51 0.65 -6.03
N GLN A 35 -2.06 1.70 -6.65
CA GLN A 35 -2.29 1.78 -8.10
C GLN A 35 -1.36 2.80 -8.76
N PHE A 36 -0.86 2.45 -9.95
CA PHE A 36 0.06 3.24 -10.75
C PHE A 36 -0.46 3.35 -12.19
N GLY A 37 -1.12 4.46 -12.51
CA GLY A 37 -1.70 4.66 -13.84
C GLY A 37 -0.70 5.22 -14.85
N ARG A 38 -0.75 4.74 -16.09
CA ARG A 38 0.07 5.24 -17.22
C ARG A 38 -0.10 6.74 -17.39
N ALA A 39 -1.35 7.21 -17.32
CA ALA A 39 -1.67 8.63 -17.45
C ALA A 39 -1.15 9.48 -16.28
N SER A 40 -0.95 8.88 -15.10
CA SER A 40 -0.42 9.59 -13.91
C SER A 40 1.09 9.77 -13.95
N TYR A 41 1.83 8.85 -14.56
CA TYR A 41 3.30 8.91 -14.65
C TYR A 41 3.81 9.25 -16.06
N GLY A 42 2.91 9.43 -17.02
CA GLY A 42 3.21 9.87 -18.38
C GLY A 42 3.44 8.73 -19.37
N SER A 43 4.09 7.65 -18.94
CA SER A 43 4.32 6.46 -19.76
C SER A 43 4.01 5.17 -19.00
N GLU A 44 3.99 4.06 -19.73
CA GLU A 44 3.86 2.73 -19.15
C GLU A 44 5.11 2.30 -18.39
N GLU A 45 6.28 2.58 -18.96
CA GLU A 45 7.58 2.30 -18.36
C GLU A 45 7.74 3.02 -17.02
N GLN A 46 7.45 4.33 -16.97
CA GLN A 46 7.54 5.11 -15.73
C GLN A 46 6.53 4.63 -14.67
N ALA A 47 5.32 4.23 -15.09
CA ALA A 47 4.33 3.67 -14.17
C ALA A 47 4.77 2.31 -13.60
N LEU A 48 5.42 1.47 -14.41
CA LEU A 48 5.97 0.18 -13.97
C LEU A 48 7.15 0.36 -13.02
N LEU A 49 8.08 1.25 -13.36
CA LEU A 49 9.26 1.55 -12.54
C LEU A 49 8.83 2.04 -11.15
N GLN A 50 7.87 2.97 -11.11
CA GLN A 50 7.32 3.46 -9.85
C GLN A 50 6.57 2.39 -9.04
N ALA A 51 5.90 1.45 -9.72
CA ALA A 51 5.26 0.30 -9.08
C ALA A 51 6.28 -0.67 -8.48
N GLN A 52 7.38 -0.94 -9.19
CA GLN A 52 8.50 -1.76 -8.72
C GLN A 52 9.19 -1.15 -7.51
N ASP A 53 9.50 0.15 -7.54
CA ASP A 53 10.12 0.83 -6.41
C ASP A 53 9.25 0.81 -5.15
N TRP A 54 7.96 1.06 -5.33
CA TRP A 54 7.04 1.03 -4.20
C TRP A 54 6.89 -0.39 -3.65
N ARG A 55 6.81 -1.40 -4.53
CA ARG A 55 6.84 -2.81 -4.13
C ARG A 55 8.11 -3.13 -3.34
N ASP A 56 9.27 -2.74 -3.84
CA ASP A 56 10.57 -3.06 -3.25
C ASP A 56 10.72 -2.37 -1.89
N GLY A 57 10.26 -1.12 -1.77
CA GLY A 57 10.15 -0.42 -0.49
C GLY A 57 9.27 -1.16 0.51
N VAL A 58 8.10 -1.66 0.09
CA VAL A 58 7.21 -2.45 0.96
C VAL A 58 7.84 -3.79 1.35
N VAL A 59 8.46 -4.50 0.41
CA VAL A 59 9.12 -5.79 0.67
C VAL A 59 10.30 -5.64 1.63
N ARG A 60 11.11 -4.58 1.48
CA ARG A 60 12.25 -4.31 2.36
C ARG A 60 11.82 -3.85 3.76
N SER A 61 10.76 -3.05 3.85
CA SER A 61 10.27 -2.53 5.15
C SER A 61 9.43 -3.53 5.93
N VAL A 62 8.71 -4.43 5.26
CA VAL A 62 7.79 -5.38 5.90
C VAL A 62 8.14 -6.82 5.49
N PRO A 63 9.18 -7.41 6.11
CA PRO A 63 9.56 -8.79 5.83
C PRO A 63 8.47 -9.77 6.31
N PRO A 64 8.40 -10.98 5.70
CA PRO A 64 7.52 -12.05 6.17
C PRO A 64 7.83 -12.45 7.61
N VAL A 65 6.81 -13.00 8.31
CA VAL A 65 7.02 -13.56 9.65
C VAL A 65 8.18 -14.57 9.63
N LEU A 66 9.02 -14.53 10.65
CA LEU A 66 10.05 -15.54 10.89
C LEU A 66 9.43 -16.93 10.99
N ARG A 67 10.14 -17.95 10.49
CA ARG A 67 9.68 -19.34 10.61
C ARG A 67 9.46 -19.72 12.08
N ARG A 68 10.32 -19.23 12.97
CA ARG A 68 10.23 -19.35 14.44
C ARG A 68 8.92 -18.86 15.01
N THR A 69 8.61 -17.57 14.83
CA THR A 69 7.36 -16.99 15.32
C THR A 69 6.12 -17.73 14.80
N ARG A 70 6.17 -18.23 13.56
CA ARG A 70 5.07 -19.04 13.02
C ARG A 70 4.95 -20.42 13.69
N ALA A 71 6.06 -21.09 13.98
CA ALA A 71 6.05 -22.40 14.64
C ALA A 71 5.66 -22.31 16.12
N GLU A 72 5.99 -21.19 16.78
CA GLU A 72 5.64 -20.90 18.16
C GLU A 72 4.16 -20.53 18.33
N LYS A 73 3.49 -20.06 17.27
CA LYS A 73 2.07 -19.69 17.32
C LYS A 73 1.21 -20.85 17.84
N LEU A 74 0.60 -20.64 19.01
CA LEU A 74 -0.32 -21.59 19.62
C LEU A 74 -1.58 -21.76 18.75
N ARG A 75 -2.03 -23.01 18.67
CA ARG A 75 -3.27 -23.38 17.98
C ARG A 75 -4.36 -23.59 19.02
N VAL A 76 -5.61 -23.33 18.64
CA VAL A 76 -6.78 -23.48 19.51
C VAL A 76 -6.91 -24.90 20.08
N ASN A 77 -6.46 -25.92 19.34
CA ASN A 77 -6.50 -27.31 19.75
C ASN A 77 -5.25 -27.77 20.52
N ASN A 78 -4.38 -26.85 20.95
CA ASN A 78 -3.20 -27.20 21.72
C ASN A 78 -3.56 -27.36 23.20
N THR A 79 -3.45 -28.59 23.70
CA THR A 79 -3.70 -28.95 25.11
C THR A 79 -2.45 -28.89 25.99
N THR A 80 -1.26 -28.70 25.41
CA THR A 80 0.03 -28.82 26.10
C THR A 80 0.65 -27.48 26.49
N GLY A 81 0.07 -26.36 26.04
CA GLY A 81 0.59 -25.01 26.23
C GLY A 81 1.77 -24.65 25.33
N VAL A 82 2.35 -25.61 24.59
CA VAL A 82 3.51 -25.40 23.71
C VAL A 82 3.24 -25.97 22.32
N SER A 83 3.33 -25.12 21.29
CA SER A 83 3.14 -25.54 19.90
C SER A 83 4.24 -26.50 19.46
N GLY A 84 3.84 -27.67 18.94
CA GLY A 84 4.76 -28.71 18.45
C GLY A 84 5.14 -29.78 19.49
N VAL A 85 4.64 -29.67 20.73
CA VAL A 85 4.73 -30.73 21.75
C VAL A 85 3.38 -31.41 21.85
N PHE A 86 3.35 -32.74 21.72
CA PHE A 86 2.12 -33.51 21.88
C PHE A 86 2.36 -34.80 22.67
N CYS A 87 1.30 -35.22 23.35
CA CYS A 87 1.24 -36.46 24.09
C CYS A 87 0.86 -37.60 23.14
N GLN A 88 1.69 -38.65 23.10
CA GLN A 88 1.38 -39.90 22.43
C GLN A 88 0.71 -40.84 23.43
N VAL A 89 -0.54 -41.21 23.15
CA VAL A 89 -1.36 -42.09 24.00
C VAL A 89 -1.34 -43.50 23.43
N ALA A 90 -1.22 -44.52 24.27
CA ALA A 90 -1.35 -45.93 23.89
C ALA A 90 -2.82 -46.30 23.65
N SER A 91 -3.07 -47.47 23.04
CA SER A 91 -4.43 -48.01 22.85
C SER A 91 -5.22 -48.16 24.16
N SER A 92 -4.52 -48.28 25.29
CA SER A 92 -5.07 -48.34 26.64
C SER A 92 -5.48 -47.00 27.25
N GLY A 93 -5.31 -45.89 26.52
CA GLY A 93 -5.62 -44.54 27.01
C GLY A 93 -4.54 -43.93 27.94
N LYS A 94 -3.49 -44.68 28.27
CA LYS A 94 -2.35 -44.18 29.06
C LYS A 94 -1.37 -43.39 28.20
N ILE A 95 -0.77 -42.34 28.77
CA ILE A 95 0.29 -41.57 28.12
C ILE A 95 1.52 -42.46 27.96
N ARG A 96 1.94 -42.70 26.72
CA ARG A 96 3.12 -43.51 26.38
C ARG A 96 4.39 -42.66 26.31
N ALA A 97 4.32 -41.52 25.65
CA ALA A 97 5.48 -40.66 25.43
C ALA A 97 5.07 -39.21 25.18
N TRP A 98 5.99 -38.30 25.49
CA TRP A 98 5.92 -36.90 25.06
C TRP A 98 6.81 -36.71 23.83
N VAL A 99 6.29 -36.07 22.78
CA VAL A 99 7.03 -35.89 21.52
C VAL A 99 7.20 -34.42 21.22
N ALA A 100 8.45 -34.02 20.98
CA ALA A 100 8.82 -32.73 20.43
C ALA A 100 9.00 -32.86 18.91
N LYS A 101 8.23 -32.09 18.12
CA LYS A 101 8.29 -32.12 16.65
C LYS A 101 8.42 -30.73 16.04
N THR A 102 9.41 -30.53 15.17
CA THR A 102 9.71 -29.27 14.48
C THR A 102 9.99 -29.47 13.00
N TYR A 103 9.47 -28.58 12.15
CA TYR A 103 9.72 -28.57 10.72
C TYR A 103 10.73 -27.47 10.36
N ILE A 104 11.99 -27.85 10.14
CA ILE A 104 13.12 -26.92 9.89
C ILE A 104 13.30 -26.62 8.41
N GLY A 105 12.93 -27.53 7.51
CA GLY A 105 13.09 -27.38 6.06
C GLY A 105 11.84 -27.78 5.27
N GLN A 106 11.95 -27.80 3.94
CA GLN A 106 10.94 -28.45 3.09
C GLN A 106 10.85 -29.95 3.40
N ASP A 107 11.98 -30.59 3.75
CA ASP A 107 12.04 -32.04 4.04
C ASP A 107 12.76 -32.39 5.36
N GLU A 108 13.21 -31.40 6.13
CA GLU A 108 13.89 -31.63 7.41
C GLU A 108 12.92 -31.50 8.59
N ILE A 109 12.67 -32.63 9.26
CA ILE A 109 11.81 -32.71 10.45
C ILE A 109 12.66 -33.19 11.62
N LEU A 110 12.78 -32.36 12.66
CA LEU A 110 13.31 -32.81 13.94
C LEU A 110 12.18 -33.40 14.77
N ARG A 111 12.38 -34.65 15.20
CA ARG A 111 11.45 -35.37 16.06
C ARG A 111 12.25 -36.10 17.13
N THR A 112 11.88 -35.86 18.39
CA THR A 112 12.45 -36.56 19.54
C THR A 112 11.31 -37.00 20.43
N ASP A 113 11.32 -38.27 20.84
CA ASP A 113 10.35 -38.89 21.71
C ASP A 113 10.93 -39.16 23.10
N PHE A 114 10.14 -38.85 24.11
CA PHE A 114 10.47 -38.98 25.52
C PHE A 114 9.48 -39.95 26.15
N PRO A 115 9.79 -41.25 26.23
CA PRO A 115 8.89 -42.26 26.80
C PRO A 115 8.67 -42.02 28.29
N VAL A 116 7.41 -42.06 28.72
CA VAL A 116 7.03 -41.83 30.12
C VAL A 116 7.50 -42.98 31.02
N ASP A 117 7.59 -44.20 30.49
CA ASP A 117 8.08 -45.35 31.24
C ASP A 117 9.55 -45.20 31.67
N ALA A 118 10.36 -44.46 30.91
CA ALA A 118 11.77 -44.24 31.23
C ALA A 118 12.02 -42.92 31.99
N MET A 119 11.29 -41.86 31.64
CA MET A 119 11.56 -40.49 32.13
C MET A 119 10.53 -40.02 33.18
N GLY A 120 9.46 -40.77 33.41
CA GLY A 120 8.40 -40.45 34.35
C GLY A 120 7.73 -39.10 34.07
N HIS A 121 7.46 -38.35 35.15
CA HIS A 121 6.82 -37.03 35.07
C HIS A 121 7.71 -35.97 34.39
N ALA A 122 9.03 -36.18 34.35
CA ALA A 122 9.97 -35.24 33.72
C ALA A 122 9.90 -35.28 32.18
N ALA A 123 9.30 -36.32 31.59
CA ALA A 123 9.20 -36.49 30.14
C ALA A 123 8.59 -35.27 29.42
N GLN A 124 7.58 -34.63 30.02
CA GLN A 124 6.95 -33.44 29.45
C GLN A 124 7.91 -32.24 29.45
N ALA A 125 8.61 -32.00 30.56
CA ALA A 125 9.56 -30.89 30.68
C ALA A 125 10.73 -31.05 29.70
N LEU A 126 11.26 -32.26 29.56
CA LEU A 126 12.31 -32.59 28.59
C LEU A 126 11.84 -32.36 27.15
N ALA A 127 10.60 -32.74 26.82
CA ALA A 127 10.04 -32.46 25.49
C ALA A 127 9.88 -30.96 25.21
N ILE A 128 9.57 -30.15 26.23
CA ILE A 128 9.48 -28.68 26.10
C ILE A 128 10.88 -28.07 25.90
N GLU A 129 11.87 -28.51 26.67
CA GLU A 129 13.25 -28.04 26.53
C GLU A 129 13.83 -28.41 25.16
N GLU A 130 13.65 -29.66 24.74
CA GLU A 130 14.11 -30.11 23.43
C GLU A 130 13.40 -29.34 22.31
N ARG A 131 12.10 -29.06 22.46
CA ARG A 131 11.39 -28.18 21.53
C ARG A 131 12.02 -26.78 21.46
N ALA A 132 12.46 -26.20 22.58
CA ALA A 132 13.15 -24.92 22.58
C ALA A 132 14.47 -24.97 21.78
N ARG A 133 15.28 -26.02 21.97
CA ARG A 133 16.51 -26.26 21.19
C ARG A 133 16.23 -26.41 19.70
N GLN A 134 15.17 -27.15 19.34
CA GLN A 134 14.77 -27.30 17.94
C GLN A 134 14.33 -25.97 17.30
N LEU A 135 13.70 -25.07 18.06
CA LEU A 135 13.31 -23.74 17.59
C LEU A 135 14.50 -22.81 17.41
N GLU A 136 15.56 -22.94 18.20
CA GLU A 136 16.80 -22.18 18.04
C GLU A 136 17.51 -22.51 16.72
N ARG A 137 17.50 -23.80 16.33
CA ARG A 137 18.04 -24.22 15.02
C ARG A 137 17.23 -23.70 13.84
N MET A 138 15.99 -23.26 14.05
CA MET A 138 15.14 -22.78 12.96
C MET A 138 15.41 -21.31 12.63
N ALA A 139 16.19 -21.10 11.58
CA ALA A 139 16.47 -19.79 11.02
C ALA A 139 15.60 -19.46 9.78
N GLY A 140 15.54 -18.17 9.45
CA GLY A 140 14.98 -17.68 8.18
C GLY A 140 13.51 -17.24 8.21
N LEU A 141 13.07 -16.71 7.06
CA LEU A 141 11.74 -16.13 6.85
C LEU A 141 10.77 -17.20 6.35
N SER A 142 9.49 -17.09 6.74
CA SER A 142 8.48 -18.08 6.36
C SER A 142 7.88 -17.76 4.99
N ARG A 143 7.76 -18.79 4.13
CA ARG A 143 7.11 -18.72 2.80
C ARG A 143 7.66 -17.58 1.92
N LEU A 144 8.96 -17.60 1.65
CA LEU A 144 9.56 -16.69 0.68
C LEU A 144 9.16 -17.10 -0.74
N HIS A 145 8.67 -16.14 -1.52
CA HIS A 145 8.61 -16.32 -2.98
C HIS A 145 10.04 -16.13 -3.53
N PRO A 146 10.52 -16.92 -4.50
CA PRO A 146 11.89 -16.76 -5.03
C PRO A 146 12.22 -15.33 -5.48
N ALA A 147 11.24 -14.66 -6.10
CA ALA A 147 11.37 -13.25 -6.50
C ALA A 147 11.56 -12.27 -5.33
N GLU A 148 10.97 -12.56 -4.17
CA GLU A 148 11.06 -11.70 -2.99
C GLU A 148 12.47 -11.74 -2.39
N GLU A 149 13.08 -12.92 -2.33
CA GLU A 149 14.46 -13.07 -1.89
C GLU A 149 15.40 -12.28 -2.80
N ALA A 150 15.22 -12.39 -4.12
CA ALA A 150 15.99 -11.61 -5.08
C ALA A 150 15.83 -10.10 -4.86
N ILE A 151 14.61 -9.58 -4.64
CA ILE A 151 14.35 -8.15 -4.38
C ILE A 151 15.03 -7.66 -3.09
N ARG A 152 15.04 -8.51 -2.05
CA ARG A 152 15.60 -8.17 -0.74
C ARG A 152 17.14 -8.19 -0.75
N THR A 153 17.73 -9.19 -1.42
CA THR A 153 19.18 -9.37 -1.51
C THR A 153 19.78 -8.47 -2.58
N ALA A 154 19.01 -8.10 -3.61
CA ALA A 154 19.46 -7.17 -4.63
C ALA A 154 19.88 -5.83 -4.00
N PRO A 155 21.05 -5.29 -4.38
CA PRO A 155 21.44 -3.96 -3.95
C PRO A 155 20.33 -2.98 -4.37
N ALA A 156 20.08 -1.96 -3.54
CA ALA A 156 19.16 -0.89 -3.90
C ALA A 156 19.60 -0.36 -5.27
N ALA A 157 18.78 -0.60 -6.30
CA ALA A 157 19.18 -0.35 -7.67
C ALA A 157 19.72 1.07 -7.80
N CYS A 158 20.93 1.21 -8.35
CA CYS A 158 21.44 2.48 -8.86
C CYS A 158 20.34 3.14 -9.70
N PRO A 159 20.21 4.48 -9.69
CA PRO A 159 19.08 5.17 -10.29
C PRO A 159 19.12 5.04 -11.82
N ALA A 160 18.59 3.93 -12.32
CA ALA A 160 18.23 3.77 -13.72
C ALA A 160 16.98 4.65 -13.93
N GLU A 161 17.25 5.85 -14.41
CA GLU A 161 16.31 6.92 -14.75
C GLU A 161 15.71 7.75 -13.60
N PRO A 162 15.69 9.09 -13.75
CA PRO A 162 14.96 9.96 -12.84
C PRO A 162 13.45 9.67 -12.95
N ARG A 163 12.84 9.40 -11.79
CA ARG A 163 11.41 9.11 -11.70
C ARG A 163 10.61 10.36 -12.01
N SER A 164 9.67 10.23 -12.94
CA SER A 164 8.71 11.31 -13.18
C SER A 164 7.79 11.47 -11.96
N PRO A 165 7.62 12.69 -11.41
CA PRO A 165 6.68 12.90 -10.33
C PRO A 165 5.26 12.57 -10.79
N LYS A 166 4.41 12.16 -9.85
CA LYS A 166 3.01 11.87 -10.14
C LYS A 166 2.32 13.13 -10.64
N ARG A 167 1.85 13.10 -11.90
CA ARG A 167 1.10 14.20 -12.51
C ARG A 167 -0.15 14.52 -11.72
N SER A 168 -0.48 15.81 -11.61
CA SER A 168 -1.69 16.24 -10.95
C SER A 168 -2.93 15.80 -11.74
N LYS A 169 -4.08 15.63 -11.07
CA LYS A 169 -5.36 15.30 -11.77
C LYS A 169 -5.68 16.31 -12.89
N SER A 170 -5.21 17.55 -12.75
CA SER A 170 -5.36 18.64 -13.72
C SER A 170 -4.49 18.50 -14.97
N GLU A 171 -3.38 17.76 -14.92
CA GLU A 171 -2.49 17.52 -16.07
C GLU A 171 -2.89 16.26 -16.85
N ILE A 172 -3.56 15.32 -16.18
CA ILE A 172 -3.95 14.05 -16.78
C ILE A 172 -5.04 14.28 -17.83
N ARG A 173 -4.69 14.09 -19.12
CA ARG A 173 -5.65 14.09 -20.24
C ARG A 173 -6.43 12.78 -20.24
N ARG A 174 -7.76 12.85 -20.17
CA ARG A 174 -8.65 11.67 -20.29
C ARG A 174 -8.93 11.39 -21.77
N CYS A 175 -9.07 10.11 -22.14
CA CYS A 175 -9.41 9.70 -23.51
C CYS A 175 -10.76 10.25 -24.00
N THR A 176 -11.70 10.51 -23.09
CA THR A 176 -13.01 11.12 -23.40
C THR A 176 -12.94 12.63 -23.69
N ASN A 177 -11.74 13.21 -23.67
CA ASN A 177 -11.58 14.65 -23.82
C ASN A 177 -11.31 15.06 -25.27
N SER A 178 -12.35 15.55 -25.94
CA SER A 178 -12.28 16.10 -27.30
C SER A 178 -11.54 17.44 -27.42
N SER A 179 -11.32 18.15 -26.31
CA SER A 179 -10.61 19.44 -26.35
C SER A 179 -9.11 19.30 -26.48
N GLY A 180 -8.55 18.14 -26.10
CA GLY A 180 -7.12 17.94 -25.90
C GLY A 180 -6.59 18.48 -24.56
N VAL A 181 -7.30 19.34 -23.82
CA VAL A 181 -6.80 19.97 -22.58
C VAL A 181 -7.62 19.52 -21.37
N SER A 182 -6.97 18.95 -20.35
CA SER A 182 -7.68 18.46 -19.17
C SER A 182 -8.37 19.60 -18.40
N GLY A 183 -9.66 19.41 -18.11
CA GLY A 183 -10.53 20.43 -17.51
C GLY A 183 -11.23 21.34 -18.52
N VAL A 184 -11.08 21.12 -19.83
CA VAL A 184 -11.90 21.75 -20.86
C VAL A 184 -12.86 20.73 -21.45
N HIS A 185 -14.15 21.07 -21.46
CA HIS A 185 -15.22 20.14 -21.83
C HIS A 185 -16.18 20.79 -22.84
N PHE A 186 -16.57 20.04 -23.86
CA PHE A 186 -17.67 20.44 -24.73
C PHE A 186 -18.99 19.94 -24.15
N LYS A 187 -19.96 20.85 -24.02
CA LYS A 187 -21.34 20.51 -23.66
C LYS A 187 -22.18 20.50 -24.93
N SER A 188 -22.81 19.35 -25.18
CA SER A 188 -23.54 19.05 -26.41
C SER A 188 -24.67 20.05 -26.66
N PRO A 189 -25.02 20.29 -27.93
CA PRO A 189 -26.17 21.12 -28.28
C PRO A 189 -27.48 20.53 -27.73
N ASN A 190 -28.38 21.41 -27.32
CA ASN A 190 -29.77 21.09 -26.99
C ASN A 190 -30.70 21.86 -27.93
N VAL A 191 -31.97 21.50 -28.00
CA VAL A 191 -32.99 22.24 -28.75
C VAL A 191 -33.04 23.68 -28.21
N GLY A 192 -32.48 24.63 -28.96
CA GLY A 192 -32.37 26.05 -28.57
C GLY A 192 -30.97 26.55 -28.17
N HIS A 193 -29.96 25.68 -28.04
CA HIS A 193 -28.59 26.10 -27.71
C HIS A 193 -27.54 25.27 -28.49
N PRO A 194 -26.65 25.88 -29.31
CA PRO A 194 -25.70 25.16 -30.17
C PRO A 194 -24.52 24.49 -29.43
N GLY A 195 -24.63 24.35 -28.11
CA GLY A 195 -23.55 23.87 -27.23
C GLY A 195 -22.58 24.97 -26.79
N TYR A 196 -21.73 24.66 -25.80
CA TYR A 196 -20.72 25.57 -25.27
C TYR A 196 -19.46 24.83 -24.81
N TRP A 197 -18.34 25.54 -24.77
CA TRP A 197 -17.10 25.06 -24.18
C TRP A 197 -16.96 25.56 -22.74
N LEU A 198 -16.61 24.66 -21.82
CA LEU A 198 -16.48 24.95 -20.39
C LEU A 198 -15.04 24.69 -19.94
N ALA A 199 -14.41 25.69 -19.33
CA ALA A 199 -13.17 25.54 -18.58
C ALA A 199 -13.49 25.38 -17.09
N ILE A 200 -12.96 24.34 -16.43
CA ILE A 200 -13.16 24.09 -15.01
C ILE A 200 -11.86 23.71 -14.28
N THR A 201 -11.59 24.35 -13.15
CA THR A 201 -10.45 24.10 -12.26
C THR A 201 -10.89 23.89 -10.83
N TYR A 202 -10.38 22.83 -10.19
CA TYR A 202 -10.61 22.54 -8.78
C TYR A 202 -9.45 23.10 -7.94
N THR A 203 -9.80 23.98 -7.01
CA THR A 203 -8.88 24.60 -6.05
C THR A 203 -9.13 23.98 -4.68
N ALA A 204 -8.09 23.42 -4.05
CA ALA A 204 -8.21 22.76 -2.76
C ALA A 204 -8.78 23.73 -1.70
N GLY A 205 -9.86 23.34 -1.03
CA GLY A 205 -10.50 24.14 0.03
C GLY A 205 -11.37 25.32 -0.43
N LYS A 206 -11.31 25.75 -1.70
CA LYS A 206 -12.07 26.93 -2.21
C LYS A 206 -13.13 26.60 -3.26
N GLY A 207 -13.32 25.32 -3.58
CA GLY A 207 -14.30 24.86 -4.57
C GLY A 207 -13.76 24.83 -6.01
N SER A 208 -14.67 24.88 -6.98
CA SER A 208 -14.34 24.85 -8.41
C SER A 208 -14.57 26.20 -9.06
N VAL A 209 -13.58 26.71 -9.79
CA VAL A 209 -13.72 27.87 -10.68
C VAL A 209 -14.07 27.36 -12.07
N SER A 210 -15.15 27.83 -12.65
CA SER A 210 -15.57 27.43 -14.00
C SER A 210 -16.04 28.62 -14.83
N LYS A 211 -15.80 28.59 -16.15
CA LYS A 211 -16.26 29.61 -17.10
C LYS A 211 -16.65 28.97 -18.43
N ALA A 212 -17.81 29.34 -18.94
CA ALA A 212 -18.40 28.81 -20.17
C ALA A 212 -18.31 29.83 -21.31
N PHE A 213 -18.14 29.33 -22.53
CA PHE A 213 -18.05 30.10 -23.77
C PHE A 213 -19.01 29.48 -24.80
N SER A 214 -20.06 30.22 -25.16
CA SER A 214 -21.11 29.73 -26.07
C SER A 214 -20.63 29.68 -27.52
N ILE A 215 -21.00 28.61 -28.23
CA ILE A 215 -20.74 28.51 -29.67
C ILE A 215 -21.55 29.56 -30.45
N LYS A 216 -22.72 29.95 -29.95
CA LYS A 216 -23.58 30.94 -30.61
C LYS A 216 -22.91 32.29 -30.76
N GLU A 217 -22.10 32.68 -29.77
CA GLU A 217 -21.49 34.01 -29.68
C GLU A 217 -20.11 34.06 -30.35
N HIS A 218 -19.31 33.01 -30.18
CA HIS A 218 -17.91 33.02 -30.60
C HIS A 218 -17.61 32.10 -31.78
N GLY A 219 -18.53 31.21 -32.15
CA GLY A 219 -18.25 30.10 -33.06
C GLY A 219 -17.49 28.95 -32.38
N PRO A 220 -17.47 27.76 -33.00
CA PRO A 220 -16.98 26.54 -32.35
C PRO A 220 -15.49 26.57 -32.00
N ASP A 221 -14.65 27.04 -32.93
CA ASP A 221 -13.18 27.04 -32.76
C ASP A 221 -12.69 28.15 -31.84
N THR A 222 -13.29 29.34 -31.92
CA THR A 222 -12.93 30.46 -31.04
C THR A 222 -13.41 30.21 -29.62
N ALA A 223 -14.61 29.67 -29.41
CA ALA A 223 -15.09 29.27 -28.09
C ALA A 223 -14.16 28.21 -27.45
N LYS A 224 -13.66 27.25 -28.25
CA LYS A 224 -12.66 26.28 -27.79
C LYS A 224 -11.35 26.95 -27.37
N ARG A 225 -10.80 27.85 -28.19
CA ARG A 225 -9.56 28.58 -27.87
C ARG A 225 -9.70 29.42 -26.60
N LEU A 226 -10.81 30.14 -26.45
CA LEU A 226 -11.08 30.95 -25.25
C LEU A 226 -11.18 30.08 -23.99
N ALA A 227 -11.82 28.91 -24.09
CA ALA A 227 -11.88 27.97 -22.97
C ALA A 227 -10.49 27.42 -22.59
N ILE A 228 -9.62 27.15 -23.56
CA ILE A 228 -8.24 26.73 -23.29
C ILE A 228 -7.43 27.84 -22.61
N ALA A 229 -7.49 29.07 -23.14
CA ALA A 229 -6.77 30.21 -22.56
C ALA A 229 -7.25 30.54 -21.13
N GLU A 230 -8.56 30.49 -20.87
CA GLU A 230 -9.08 30.67 -19.52
C GLU A 230 -8.63 29.55 -18.58
N ARG A 231 -8.55 28.31 -19.07
CA ARG A 231 -8.04 27.17 -18.29
C ARG A 231 -6.58 27.38 -17.90
N GLU A 232 -5.73 27.86 -18.81
CA GLU A 232 -4.33 28.18 -18.52
C GLU A 232 -4.23 29.23 -17.40
N ARG A 233 -5.00 30.32 -17.52
CA ARG A 233 -5.07 31.36 -16.49
C ARG A 233 -5.53 30.83 -15.13
N GLN A 234 -6.49 29.91 -15.10
CA GLN A 234 -6.95 29.28 -13.85
C GLN A 234 -5.86 28.39 -13.22
N LEU A 235 -5.03 27.71 -14.03
CA LEU A 235 -3.91 26.90 -13.55
C LEU A 235 -2.77 27.77 -13.00
N GLU A 236 -2.43 28.87 -13.66
CA GLU A 236 -1.44 29.85 -13.17
C GLU A 236 -1.86 30.44 -11.81
N ARG A 237 -3.12 30.86 -11.69
CA ARG A 237 -3.68 31.35 -10.41
C ARG A 237 -3.58 30.31 -9.30
N LYS A 238 -3.79 29.04 -9.63
CA LYS A 238 -3.69 27.94 -8.66
C LYS A 238 -2.24 27.69 -8.24
N LEU A 239 -1.29 27.74 -9.17
CA LEU A 239 0.14 27.63 -8.87
C LEU A 239 0.56 28.75 -7.91
N ASN A 240 0.27 30.00 -8.27
CA ASN A 240 0.62 31.17 -7.45
C ASN A 240 -0.02 31.12 -6.05
N ALA A 241 -1.29 30.69 -5.94
CA ALA A 241 -1.95 30.55 -4.64
C ALA A 241 -1.35 29.44 -3.76
N THR A 242 -0.75 28.41 -4.37
CA THR A 242 -0.08 27.32 -3.63
C THR A 242 1.26 27.80 -3.07
N ASP A 243 2.01 28.59 -3.85
CA ASP A 243 3.30 29.15 -3.40
C ASP A 243 3.11 30.13 -2.23
N VAL A 244 2.08 30.98 -2.28
CA VAL A 244 1.77 31.94 -1.20
C VAL A 244 1.35 31.23 0.09
N SER A 245 0.58 30.13 0.01
CA SER A 245 0.23 29.32 1.20
C SER A 245 1.41 28.54 1.77
N THR A 246 2.43 28.23 0.97
CA THR A 246 3.63 27.51 1.44
C THR A 246 4.61 28.47 2.14
N LEU A 247 4.51 29.78 1.86
CA LEU A 247 5.37 30.83 2.40
C LEU A 247 4.78 31.60 3.59
N SER A 248 3.66 31.18 4.19
CA SER A 248 3.22 31.73 5.49
C SER A 248 3.77 30.90 6.65
N PRO A 249 4.76 31.40 7.42
CA PRO A 249 5.18 30.77 8.65
C PRO A 249 4.08 30.91 9.70
N ARG A 250 3.94 29.89 10.53
CA ARG A 250 3.14 29.87 11.75
C ARG A 250 3.48 31.07 12.66
N GLN A 251 2.66 32.12 12.64
CA GLN A 251 2.61 33.23 13.60
C GLN A 251 1.13 33.70 13.59
N GLU A 252 0.33 33.76 14.64
CA GLU A 252 0.49 33.68 16.10
C GLU A 252 -0.83 33.11 16.66
N VAL A 253 -0.75 32.19 17.63
CA VAL A 253 -1.88 31.95 18.57
C VAL A 253 -1.29 31.99 19.96
N ARG A 254 -1.17 33.20 20.53
CA ARG A 254 -1.04 33.35 21.98
C ARG A 254 -1.31 34.77 22.49
N GLN A 255 -2.53 35.27 22.31
CA GLN A 255 -3.06 36.32 23.20
C GLN A 255 -4.58 36.14 23.32
N GLN A 256 -5.03 35.65 24.48
CA GLN A 256 -6.35 35.89 25.10
C GLN A 256 -6.50 34.99 26.35
N HIS A 257 -5.72 35.28 27.40
CA HIS A 257 -6.06 34.89 28.77
C HIS A 257 -5.38 35.88 29.73
N ALA A 258 -5.96 37.08 29.86
CA ALA A 258 -5.82 37.96 31.02
C ALA A 258 -6.72 39.17 30.80
N THR A 259 -7.96 39.12 31.32
CA THR A 259 -8.79 40.28 31.72
C THR A 259 -10.19 39.80 32.09
N THR A 260 -10.32 39.05 33.19
CA THR A 260 -11.56 39.02 33.98
C THR A 260 -11.25 38.53 35.39
N SER A 261 -10.73 39.42 36.24
CA SER A 261 -10.78 39.25 37.69
C SER A 261 -10.90 40.64 38.28
N GLU A 262 -12.13 41.14 38.36
CA GLU A 262 -12.47 42.26 39.23
C GLU A 262 -13.93 42.12 39.66
N ALA A 263 -14.13 42.34 40.95
CA ALA A 263 -15.39 42.59 41.66
C ALA A 263 -16.35 41.41 41.89
N ARG A 264 -16.33 40.85 43.12
CA ARG A 264 -17.46 40.92 44.09
C ARG A 264 -17.24 39.96 45.27
N GLN A 265 -16.85 40.51 46.42
CA GLN A 265 -17.20 39.98 47.74
C GLN A 265 -17.44 41.16 48.68
N ASP A 266 -18.70 41.54 48.82
CA ASP A 266 -19.28 42.18 50.01
C ASP A 266 -20.39 41.24 50.48
N LEU A 267 -20.18 40.62 51.64
CA LEU A 267 -21.14 40.18 52.67
C LEU A 267 -20.46 39.20 53.63
#